data_AF-A0A5D4R5V8-F1
#
_entry.id   AF-A0A5D4R5V8-F1
#
_cell.length_a   1.000
_cell.length_b   1.000
_cell.length_c   1.000
_cell.angle_alpha   90.00
_cell.angle_beta   90.00
_cell.angle_gamma   90.00
#
_symmetry.space_group_name_H-M   'P 1'
#
loop_
_entity.id
_entity.type
_entity.pdbx_description
1 polymer ?
#
loop_
_entity_poly.entity_id
_entity_poly.type
_entity_poly.pdbx_seq_one_letter_code
_entity_poly.pdbx_strand_id
1 'polypeptide(L)'
;MELRKMADEKRKVGRPLKFESVEALEDKIEAYFTKCDEKEEPYTITGLALALDTSRKVLLEYQDKDEYSNTIKRAKLRCENFAESFLFRGKSVVGGIFNLKNNYGWVDQQVIKNETSDDLSDDELNKRLKELQSKLDQGK
;
A
#
# COMPACT_ATOMS: atom_id res chain seq x y z
N MET A 1 26.08 -35.29 -40.35
CA MET A 1 25.38 -35.65 -39.10
C MET A 1 25.54 -34.46 -38.15
N GLU A 2 24.90 -33.32 -38.49
CA GLU A 2 25.19 -32.04 -37.82
C GLU A 2 23.98 -31.09 -37.90
N LEU A 3 22.81 -31.57 -37.49
CA LEU A 3 21.63 -30.73 -37.36
C LEU A 3 20.92 -31.12 -36.07
N ARG A 4 21.14 -30.31 -35.01
CA ARG A 4 20.25 -30.04 -33.85
C ARG A 4 21.06 -29.68 -32.60
N LYS A 5 21.57 -28.45 -32.56
CA LYS A 5 21.76 -27.70 -31.31
C LYS A 5 21.33 -26.25 -31.53
N MET A 6 20.03 -26.05 -31.68
CA MET A 6 19.39 -24.75 -31.55
C MET A 6 18.11 -25.00 -30.76
N ALA A 7 18.25 -25.13 -29.45
CA ALA A 7 17.13 -25.12 -28.53
C ALA A 7 17.49 -24.19 -27.37
N ASP A 8 16.60 -23.21 -27.17
CA ASP A 8 16.42 -22.39 -25.98
C ASP A 8 16.93 -20.94 -25.98
N GLU A 9 16.77 -20.22 -27.09
CA GLU A 9 16.45 -18.79 -26.98
C GLU A 9 15.00 -18.64 -26.53
N LYS A 10 14.80 -18.61 -25.20
CA LYS A 10 13.53 -18.21 -24.59
C LYS A 10 13.12 -16.85 -25.14
N ARG A 11 12.15 -16.83 -26.05
CA ARG A 11 11.51 -15.60 -26.50
C ARG A 11 10.99 -14.88 -25.26
N LYS A 12 11.54 -13.71 -24.94
CA LYS A 12 11.02 -12.84 -23.87
C LYS A 12 9.61 -12.42 -24.30
N VAL A 13 8.60 -13.21 -23.92
CA VAL A 13 7.20 -12.92 -24.22
C VAL A 13 6.76 -11.79 -23.29
N GLY A 14 6.56 -10.60 -23.85
CA GLY A 14 6.19 -9.39 -23.12
C GLY A 14 6.70 -8.13 -23.82
N ARG A 15 6.10 -6.97 -23.56
CA ARG A 15 6.67 -5.68 -23.99
C ARG A 15 8.11 -5.61 -23.46
N PRO A 16 9.11 -5.29 -24.30
CA PRO A 16 10.47 -5.12 -23.84
C PRO A 16 10.53 -4.18 -22.63
N LEU A 17 11.41 -4.50 -21.68
CA LEU A 17 11.76 -3.60 -20.59
C LEU A 17 12.12 -2.24 -21.22
N LYS A 18 11.41 -1.17 -20.81
CA LYS A 18 11.63 0.17 -21.35
C LYS A 18 12.97 0.79 -20.94
N PHE A 19 13.70 0.14 -20.04
CA PHE A 19 14.95 0.64 -19.50
C PHE A 19 16.06 -0.32 -19.93
N GLU A 20 17.11 0.25 -20.51
CA GLU A 20 18.26 -0.49 -21.02
C GLU A 20 19.21 -0.95 -19.91
N SER A 21 19.16 -0.29 -18.74
CA SER A 21 19.92 -0.65 -17.55
C SER A 21 19.25 -0.15 -16.27
N VAL A 22 19.76 -0.61 -15.12
CA VAL A 22 19.32 -0.15 -13.80
C VAL A 22 19.67 1.33 -13.59
N GLU A 23 20.81 1.79 -14.09
CA GLU A 23 21.26 3.17 -14.03
C GLU A 23 20.30 4.09 -14.80
N ALA A 24 19.91 3.72 -16.02
CA ALA A 24 18.95 4.50 -16.81
C ALA A 24 17.56 4.59 -16.15
N LEU A 25 17.18 3.56 -15.38
CA LEU A 25 15.97 3.59 -14.55
C LEU A 25 16.14 4.55 -13.37
N GLU A 26 17.27 4.47 -12.67
CA GLU A 26 17.59 5.32 -11.53
C GLU A 26 17.62 6.81 -11.91
N ASP A 27 18.24 7.16 -13.03
CA ASP A 27 18.29 8.54 -13.53
C ASP A 27 16.88 9.13 -13.74
N LYS A 28 15.97 8.35 -14.33
CA LYS A 28 14.59 8.80 -14.55
C LYS A 28 13.80 8.91 -13.25
N ILE A 29 14.05 8.02 -12.28
CA ILE A 29 13.46 8.06 -10.95
C ILE A 29 13.90 9.34 -10.24
N GLU A 30 15.20 9.64 -10.24
CA GLU A 30 15.72 10.85 -9.60
C GLU A 30 15.24 12.11 -10.31
N ALA A 31 15.20 12.12 -11.65
CA ALA A 31 14.62 13.24 -12.40
C ALA A 31 13.15 13.51 -12.02
N TYR A 32 12.35 12.47 -11.77
CA TYR A 32 10.99 12.63 -11.28
C TYR A 32 10.94 13.31 -9.91
N PHE A 33 11.72 12.81 -8.94
CA PHE A 33 11.69 13.37 -7.60
C PHE A 33 12.27 14.78 -7.52
N THR A 34 13.36 15.06 -8.23
CA THR A 34 13.92 16.42 -8.35
C THR A 34 12.88 17.38 -8.89
N LYS A 35 12.16 17.00 -9.96
CA LYS A 35 11.07 17.81 -10.49
C LYS A 35 9.96 18.03 -9.45
N CYS A 36 9.62 17.02 -8.67
CA CYS A 36 8.63 17.18 -7.61
C CYS A 36 9.11 18.15 -6.53
N ASP A 37 10.38 18.08 -6.14
CA ASP A 37 10.97 19.00 -5.15
C ASP A 37 10.97 20.43 -5.63
N GLU A 38 11.42 20.67 -6.87
CA GLU A 38 11.45 21.99 -7.49
C GLU A 38 10.07 22.65 -7.59
N LYS A 39 9.02 21.84 -7.73
CA LYS A 39 7.64 22.32 -7.91
C LYS A 39 6.78 22.21 -6.65
N GLU A 40 7.36 21.71 -5.56
CA GLU A 40 6.62 21.35 -4.35
C GLU A 40 5.42 20.41 -4.64
N GLU A 41 5.58 19.53 -5.65
CA GLU A 41 4.57 18.56 -6.06
C GLU A 41 4.63 17.30 -5.18
N PRO A 42 3.48 16.63 -4.96
CA PRO A 42 3.44 15.41 -4.18
C PRO A 42 4.13 14.25 -4.89
N TYR A 43 4.85 13.44 -4.12
CA TYR A 43 5.38 12.18 -4.61
C TYR A 43 4.26 11.14 -4.68
N THR A 44 4.02 10.56 -5.85
CA THR A 44 2.95 9.58 -6.04
C THR A 44 3.41 8.43 -6.93
N ILE A 45 2.91 7.22 -6.65
CA ILE A 45 3.18 6.03 -7.49
C ILE A 45 2.74 6.27 -8.93
N THR A 46 1.61 6.96 -9.14
CA THR A 46 1.12 7.28 -10.48
C THR A 46 2.02 8.32 -11.17
N GLY A 47 2.46 9.37 -10.47
CA GLY A 47 3.41 10.35 -11.01
C GLY A 47 4.74 9.70 -11.42
N LEU A 48 5.25 8.81 -10.57
CA LEU A 48 6.43 8.00 -10.87
C LEU A 48 6.23 7.14 -12.12
N ALA A 49 5.09 6.43 -12.23
CA ALA A 49 4.78 5.62 -13.41
C ALA A 49 4.69 6.47 -14.70
N LEU A 50 4.11 7.67 -14.62
CA LEU A 50 4.04 8.62 -15.74
C LEU A 50 5.44 9.09 -16.16
N ALA A 51 6.31 9.44 -15.21
CA ALA A 51 7.68 9.87 -15.50
C ALA A 51 8.52 8.74 -16.13
N LEU A 52 8.24 7.50 -15.73
CA LEU A 52 8.84 6.29 -16.28
C LEU A 52 8.17 5.82 -17.59
N ASP A 53 7.21 6.58 -18.12
CA ASP A 53 6.43 6.25 -19.31
C ASP A 53 5.88 4.81 -19.25
N THR A 54 5.26 4.45 -18.12
CA THR A 54 4.69 3.13 -17.88
C THR A 54 3.35 3.23 -17.17
N SER A 55 2.72 2.09 -16.90
CA SER A 55 1.52 2.03 -16.05
C SER A 55 1.87 1.63 -14.64
N ARG A 56 1.04 2.01 -13.65
CA ARG A 56 1.17 1.55 -12.26
C ARG A 56 1.27 0.03 -12.16
N LYS A 57 0.46 -0.69 -12.95
CA LYS A 57 0.46 -2.16 -12.97
C LYS A 57 1.83 -2.70 -13.35
N VAL A 58 2.41 -2.21 -14.45
CA VAL A 58 3.72 -2.65 -14.93
C VAL A 58 4.84 -2.26 -13.95
N LEU A 59 4.79 -1.06 -13.37
CA LEU A 59 5.74 -0.64 -12.34
C LEU A 59 5.75 -1.60 -11.15
N LEU A 60 4.57 -2.04 -10.69
CA LEU A 60 4.45 -2.99 -9.58
C LEU A 60 4.95 -4.38 -9.97
N GLU A 61 4.65 -4.88 -11.17
CA GLU A 61 5.17 -6.17 -11.65
C GLU A 61 6.71 -6.19 -11.74
N TYR A 62 7.33 -5.06 -12.00
CA TYR A 62 8.80 -4.95 -12.06
C TYR A 62 9.46 -4.93 -10.68
N GLN A 63 8.72 -4.60 -9.61
CA GLN A 63 9.26 -4.66 -8.25
C GLN A 63 9.63 -6.09 -7.83
N ASP A 64 9.05 -7.10 -8.51
CA ASP A 64 9.24 -8.52 -8.23
C ASP A 64 10.29 -9.15 -9.16
N LYS A 65 10.92 -8.36 -10.03
CA LYS A 65 12.05 -8.79 -10.87
C LYS A 65 13.36 -8.43 -10.18
N ASP A 66 14.21 -9.42 -9.93
CA ASP A 66 15.46 -9.25 -9.16
C ASP A 66 16.33 -8.08 -9.64
N GLU A 67 16.46 -7.88 -10.95
CA GLU A 67 17.29 -6.84 -11.56
C GLU A 67 16.85 -5.40 -11.20
N TYR A 68 15.54 -5.15 -11.07
CA TYR A 68 14.99 -3.81 -10.84
C TYR A 68 14.30 -3.65 -9.47
N SER A 69 14.16 -4.77 -8.74
CA SER A 69 13.43 -4.86 -7.47
C SER A 69 13.88 -3.78 -6.48
N ASN A 70 15.18 -3.67 -6.24
CA ASN A 70 15.71 -2.75 -5.23
C ASN A 70 15.46 -1.29 -5.60
N THR A 71 15.72 -0.90 -6.84
CA THR A 71 15.53 0.47 -7.33
C THR A 71 14.06 0.89 -7.28
N ILE A 72 13.15 0.00 -7.71
CA ILE A 72 11.71 0.28 -7.67
C ILE A 72 11.19 0.33 -6.24
N LYS A 73 11.59 -0.62 -5.38
CA LYS A 73 11.19 -0.63 -3.95
C LYS A 73 11.65 0.64 -3.24
N ARG A 74 12.88 1.10 -3.51
CA ARG A 74 13.41 2.36 -2.97
C ARG A 74 12.58 3.57 -3.45
N ALA A 75 12.25 3.65 -4.73
CA ALA A 75 11.41 4.71 -5.26
C ALA A 75 10.01 4.71 -4.64
N LYS A 76 9.39 3.52 -4.51
CA LYS A 76 8.08 3.37 -3.84
C LYS A 76 8.13 3.82 -2.38
N LEU A 77 9.19 3.49 -1.65
CA LEU A 77 9.37 3.88 -0.26
C LEU A 77 9.41 5.41 -0.11
N ARG A 78 10.00 6.14 -1.08
CA ARG A 78 9.95 7.62 -1.09
C ARG A 78 8.53 8.14 -1.24
N CYS A 79 7.73 7.54 -2.14
CA CYS A 79 6.31 7.87 -2.27
C CYS A 79 5.50 7.51 -1.00
N GLU A 80 5.84 6.41 -0.33
CA GLU A 80 5.22 6.00 0.94
C GLU A 80 5.52 7.01 2.05
N ASN A 81 6.79 7.37 2.22
CA ASN A 81 7.23 8.34 3.20
C ASN A 81 6.58 9.71 2.99
N PHE A 82 6.36 10.13 1.74
CA PHE A 82 5.61 11.35 1.47
C PHE A 82 4.15 11.25 1.96
N ALA A 83 3.47 10.14 1.66
CA ALA A 83 2.09 9.90 2.11
C ALA A 83 1.98 9.78 3.63
N GLU A 84 2.96 9.14 4.29
CA GLU A 84 3.07 9.05 5.75
C GLU A 84 3.32 10.43 6.37
N SER A 85 4.30 11.18 5.87
CA SER A 85 4.62 12.53 6.34
C SER A 85 3.42 13.47 6.21
N PHE A 86 2.58 13.28 5.20
CA PHE A 86 1.36 14.03 4.99
C PHE A 86 0.33 13.83 6.11
N LEU A 87 0.38 12.71 6.86
CA LEU A 87 -0.45 12.49 8.05
C LEU A 87 -0.14 13.48 9.17
N PHE A 88 1.10 13.93 9.28
CA PHE A 88 1.56 14.85 10.34
C PHE A 88 1.58 16.31 9.91
N ARG A 89 1.76 16.58 8.60
CA ARG A 89 2.02 17.92 8.07
C ARG A 89 0.90 18.45 7.16
N GLY A 90 0.05 17.57 6.62
CA GLY A 90 -0.98 17.92 5.65
C GLY A 90 -2.21 18.59 6.28
N LYS A 91 -2.91 19.43 5.51
CA LYS A 91 -4.17 20.05 5.93
C LYS A 91 -5.33 19.05 6.03
N SER A 92 -5.29 17.95 5.27
CA SER A 92 -6.32 16.92 5.26
C SER A 92 -5.68 15.54 5.15
N VAL A 93 -5.71 14.79 6.25
CA VAL A 93 -5.05 13.47 6.35
C VAL A 93 -5.76 12.38 5.55
N VAL A 94 -7.01 12.60 5.13
CA VAL A 94 -7.86 11.59 4.45
C VAL A 94 -7.21 11.07 3.17
N GLY A 95 -6.60 11.96 2.38
CA GLY A 95 -5.91 11.57 1.15
C GLY A 95 -4.66 10.72 1.41
N GLY A 96 -3.90 11.05 2.46
CA GLY A 96 -2.74 10.27 2.90
C GLY A 96 -3.15 8.86 3.34
N ILE A 97 -4.15 8.77 4.22
CA ILE A 97 -4.71 7.50 4.70
C ILE A 97 -5.22 6.64 3.53
N PHE A 98 -5.98 7.23 2.61
CA PHE A 98 -6.48 6.51 1.44
C PHE A 98 -5.34 5.95 0.59
N ASN A 99 -4.26 6.71 0.39
CA ASN A 99 -3.10 6.25 -0.37
C ASN A 99 -2.36 5.11 0.33
N LEU A 100 -2.09 5.26 1.64
CA LEU A 100 -1.42 4.26 2.49
C LEU A 100 -2.14 2.92 2.46
N LYS A 101 -3.48 2.92 2.56
CA LYS A 101 -4.30 1.71 2.44
C LYS A 101 -4.22 1.07 1.05
N ASN A 102 -4.42 1.85 -0.01
CA ASN A 102 -4.59 1.32 -1.37
C ASN A 102 -3.28 0.98 -2.10
N ASN A 103 -2.15 1.56 -1.70
CA ASN A 103 -0.86 1.35 -2.37
C ASN A 103 0.18 0.64 -1.50
N TYR A 104 0.02 0.66 -0.17
CA TYR A 104 1.01 0.15 0.77
C TYR A 104 0.44 -0.84 1.78
N GLY A 105 -0.85 -1.17 1.70
CA GLY A 105 -1.45 -2.24 2.49
C GLY A 105 -1.61 -1.92 3.97
N TRP A 106 -1.60 -0.64 4.35
CA TRP A 106 -1.91 -0.23 5.71
C TRP A 106 -3.36 -0.61 6.05
N VAL A 107 -3.59 -1.04 7.29
CA VAL A 107 -4.90 -1.47 7.77
C VAL A 107 -5.19 -0.80 9.11
N ASP A 108 -6.39 -0.25 9.26
CA ASP A 108 -6.84 0.24 10.56
C ASP A 108 -7.13 -0.96 11.46
N GLN A 109 -6.44 -1.03 12.58
CA GLN A 109 -6.70 -2.05 13.59
C GLN A 109 -7.91 -1.64 14.43
N GLN A 110 -8.91 -2.51 14.53
CA GLN A 110 -10.05 -2.33 15.42
C GLN A 110 -10.04 -3.42 16.49
N VAL A 111 -10.02 -3.00 17.76
CA VAL A 111 -10.20 -3.92 18.89
C VAL A 111 -11.69 -3.92 19.24
N ILE A 112 -12.37 -5.02 18.90
CA ILE A 112 -13.77 -5.23 19.28
C ILE A 112 -13.76 -5.99 20.62
N LYS A 113 -14.16 -5.32 21.70
CA LYS A 113 -14.41 -5.98 22.98
C LYS A 113 -15.81 -6.57 22.96
N ASN A 114 -15.89 -7.88 22.78
CA ASN A 114 -17.12 -8.61 23.07
C ASN A 114 -17.15 -8.89 24.56
N GLU A 115 -17.87 -8.08 25.34
CA GLU A 115 -18.17 -8.41 26.73
C GLU A 115 -19.10 -9.62 26.73
N THR A 116 -18.54 -10.81 26.94
CA THR A 116 -19.34 -11.99 27.25
C THR A 116 -19.81 -11.90 28.71
N SER A 117 -20.91 -12.56 29.06
CA SER A 117 -21.43 -12.55 30.43
C SER A 117 -20.42 -13.05 31.48
N ASP A 118 -19.38 -13.77 31.04
CA ASP A 118 -18.28 -14.26 31.88
C ASP A 118 -17.33 -13.16 32.38
N ASP A 119 -17.38 -11.94 31.81
CA ASP A 119 -16.56 -10.80 32.26
C ASP A 119 -17.28 -9.93 33.32
N LEU A 120 -18.53 -10.23 33.61
CA LEU A 120 -19.35 -9.50 34.59
C LEU A 120 -19.27 -10.21 35.94
N SER A 121 -18.99 -9.46 37.00
CA SER A 121 -19.13 -10.00 38.35
C SER A 121 -20.57 -10.45 38.60
N ASP A 122 -20.75 -11.45 39.47
CA ASP A 122 -22.08 -11.95 39.86
C ASP A 122 -23.00 -10.80 40.33
N ASP A 123 -22.44 -9.78 40.98
CA ASP A 123 -23.17 -8.59 41.42
C ASP A 123 -23.69 -7.73 40.25
N GLU A 124 -22.88 -7.59 39.19
CA GLU A 124 -23.25 -6.84 37.97
C GLU A 124 -24.33 -7.58 37.18
N LEU A 125 -24.25 -8.91 37.11
CA LEU A 125 -25.27 -9.77 36.49
C LEU A 125 -26.60 -9.69 37.24
N ASN A 126 -26.56 -9.79 38.57
CA ASN A 126 -27.74 -9.70 39.41
C ASN A 126 -28.42 -8.33 39.31
N LYS A 127 -27.63 -7.25 39.22
CA LYS A 127 -28.17 -5.90 38.99
C LYS A 127 -28.89 -5.81 37.64
N ARG A 128 -28.27 -6.29 36.56
CA ARG A 128 -28.87 -6.31 35.21
C ARG A 128 -30.14 -7.16 35.15
N LEU A 129 -30.16 -8.32 35.80
CA LEU A 129 -31.35 -9.19 35.89
C LEU A 129 -32.52 -8.46 36.58
N LYS A 130 -32.25 -7.78 37.68
CA LYS A 130 -33.26 -7.02 38.43
C LYS A 130 -33.84 -5.87 37.61
N GLU A 131 -32.99 -5.16 36.87
CA GLU A 131 -33.42 -4.10 35.96
C GLU A 131 -34.29 -4.62 34.81
N LEU A 132 -33.96 -5.79 34.26
CA LEU A 132 -34.75 -6.43 33.20
C LEU A 132 -36.11 -6.93 33.70
N GLN A 133 -36.17 -7.52 34.89
CA GLN A 133 -37.42 -7.96 35.51
C GLN A 133 -38.37 -6.79 35.75
N SER A 134 -37.86 -5.68 36.29
CA SER A 134 -38.65 -4.45 36.49
C SER A 134 -39.23 -3.91 35.18
N LYS A 135 -38.46 -3.95 34.09
CA LYS A 135 -38.94 -3.54 32.75
C LYS A 135 -40.00 -4.48 32.19
N LEU A 136 -39.90 -5.78 32.47
CA LEU A 136 -40.89 -6.78 32.03
C LEU A 136 -42.22 -6.59 32.77
N ASP A 137 -42.16 -6.24 34.06
CA ASP A 137 -43.32 -6.02 34.91
C ASP A 137 -44.03 -4.69 34.61
N GLN A 138 -43.32 -3.69 34.09
CA GLN A 138 -43.89 -2.41 33.63
C GLN A 138 -44.51 -2.48 32.22
N GLY A 139 -44.26 -3.57 31.48
CA GLY A 139 -44.78 -3.80 30.13
C GLY A 139 -45.99 -4.73 30.04
N LYS A 140 -46.55 -5.17 31.18
CA LYS A 140 -47.80 -5.93 31.30
C LYS A 140 -48.88 -5.05 31.94
#